data_AF-A0A957M5K6-F1
#
_entry.id   AF-A0A957M5K6-F1
#
_cell.length_a   1.000
_cell.length_b   1.000
_cell.length_c   1.000
_cell.angle_alpha   90.00
_cell.angle_beta   90.00
_cell.angle_gamma   90.00
#
_symmetry.space_group_name_H-M   'P 1'
#
loop_
_entity.id
_entity.type
_entity.pdbx_description
1 polymer ?
#
loop_
_entity_poly.entity_id
_entity_poly.type
_entity_poly.pdbx_seq_one_letter_code
_entity_poly.pdbx_strand_id
1 'polypeptide(L)'
;MSNLNFAAYGLIWRMPMRCPELRAAPTGSGVDVSVQYSELPPPSAQAVAAGPLRQVTPGEARFGLPGVARLMVRGGNEILIERQPEADDDMVRLLLLGTGMALLLHQRGLLPLHASA
;
A
#
# COMPACT_ATOMS: atom_id res chain seq x y z
N MET A 1 11.38 15.10 2.72
CA MET A 1 11.47 13.68 3.15
C MET A 1 12.10 12.89 2.02
N SER A 2 13.17 12.15 2.29
CA SER A 2 13.87 11.35 1.28
C SER A 2 13.14 10.01 1.06
N ASN A 3 12.67 9.77 -0.17
CA ASN A 3 12.07 8.48 -0.54
C ASN A 3 13.15 7.39 -0.62
N LEU A 4 12.81 6.17 -0.18
CA LEU A 4 13.72 5.02 -0.10
C LEU A 4 13.22 3.90 -1.02
N ASN A 5 14.14 3.20 -1.70
CA ASN A 5 13.77 2.11 -2.60
C ASN A 5 14.05 0.74 -1.95
N PHE A 6 13.08 -0.15 -2.01
CA PHE A 6 13.13 -1.51 -1.46
C PHE A 6 12.72 -2.55 -2.51
N ALA A 7 13.17 -3.78 -2.36
CA ALA A 7 12.81 -4.89 -3.24
C ALA A 7 11.93 -5.91 -2.49
N ALA A 8 10.74 -6.19 -3.02
CA ALA A 8 9.82 -7.18 -2.49
C ALA A 8 8.96 -7.78 -3.60
N TYR A 9 8.70 -9.09 -3.55
CA TYR A 9 7.88 -9.81 -4.55
C TYR A 9 8.34 -9.63 -6.01
N GLY A 10 9.65 -9.47 -6.22
CA GLY A 10 10.22 -9.21 -7.55
C GLY A 10 10.00 -7.78 -8.07
N LEU A 11 9.44 -6.88 -7.26
CA LEU A 11 9.17 -5.49 -7.60
C LEU A 11 10.06 -4.54 -6.81
N ILE A 12 10.32 -3.37 -7.39
CA ILE A 12 10.99 -2.25 -6.74
C ILE A 12 9.95 -1.25 -6.24
N TRP A 13 9.96 -1.03 -4.93
CA TRP A 13 9.02 -0.19 -4.21
C TRP A 13 9.72 1.08 -3.75
N ARG A 14 9.19 2.23 -4.13
CA ARG A 14 9.56 3.51 -3.53
C ARG A 14 8.67 3.79 -2.33
N MET A 15 9.25 3.90 -1.15
CA MET A 15 8.56 4.08 0.12
C MET A 15 8.81 5.47 0.71
N PRO A 16 7.80 6.05 1.42
CA PRO A 16 7.95 7.32 2.14
C PRO A 16 8.53 7.13 3.56
N MET A 17 8.78 5.89 3.96
CA MET A 17 9.27 5.49 5.29
C MET A 17 10.35 4.41 5.19
N ARG A 18 11.08 4.18 6.28
CA ARG A 18 12.01 3.04 6.38
C ARG A 18 11.23 1.75 6.58
N CYS A 19 11.62 0.71 5.86
CA CYS A 19 11.05 -0.63 5.97
C CYS A 19 12.19 -1.63 6.22
N PRO A 20 12.70 -1.75 7.46
CA PRO A 20 13.77 -2.70 7.80
C PRO A 20 13.40 -4.17 7.53
N GLU A 21 12.11 -4.49 7.44
CA GLU A 21 11.60 -5.80 7.02
C GLU A 21 11.94 -6.15 5.57
N LEU A 22 12.22 -5.14 4.73
CA LEU A 22 12.44 -5.30 3.31
C LEU A 22 13.92 -5.14 2.97
N ARG A 23 14.35 -5.87 1.96
CA ARG A 23 15.69 -5.70 1.38
C ARG A 23 15.77 -4.37 0.64
N ALA A 24 16.87 -3.64 0.80
CA ALA A 24 17.15 -2.45 -0.01
C ALA A 24 17.17 -2.81 -1.51
N ALA A 25 16.62 -1.92 -2.34
CA ALA A 25 16.69 -2.10 -3.78
C ALA A 25 18.14 -1.89 -4.29
N PRO A 26 18.56 -2.60 -5.36
CA PRO A 26 19.80 -2.28 -6.05
C PRO A 26 19.82 -0.81 -6.50
N THR A 27 21.01 -0.20 -6.48
CA THR A 27 21.16 1.18 -6.95
C THR A 27 20.89 1.26 -8.47
N GLY A 28 20.15 2.28 -8.90
CA GLY A 28 19.83 2.49 -10.31
C GLY A 28 18.66 1.68 -10.86
N SER A 29 17.98 0.87 -10.04
CA SER A 29 16.75 0.18 -10.47
C SER A 29 15.60 1.16 -10.70
N GLY A 30 14.78 0.87 -11.71
CA GLY A 30 13.50 1.55 -11.94
C GLY A 30 12.50 1.27 -10.81
N VAL A 31 11.49 2.12 -10.65
CA VAL A 31 10.45 1.96 -9.63
C VAL A 31 9.21 1.35 -10.27
N ASP A 32 8.80 0.18 -9.76
CA ASP A 32 7.60 -0.53 -10.21
C ASP A 32 6.36 -0.12 -9.42
N VAL A 33 6.55 0.27 -8.14
CA VAL A 33 5.49 0.66 -7.23
C VAL A 33 5.89 1.92 -6.47
N SER A 34 5.02 2.93 -6.48
CA SER A 34 5.20 4.16 -5.72
C SER A 34 4.26 4.19 -4.52
N VAL A 35 4.82 4.40 -3.33
CA VAL A 35 4.07 4.61 -2.10
C VAL A 35 4.36 6.02 -1.59
N GLN A 36 3.31 6.76 -1.24
CA GLN A 36 3.44 8.13 -0.77
C GLN A 36 2.37 8.50 0.25
N TYR A 37 2.71 9.42 1.15
CA TYR A 37 1.72 10.07 2.00
C TYR A 37 0.93 11.10 1.20
N SER A 38 -0.39 11.06 1.30
CA SER A 38 -1.30 11.99 0.63
C SER A 38 -2.65 11.97 1.32
N GLU A 39 -3.38 13.09 1.25
CA GLU A 39 -4.83 13.09 1.50
C GLU A 39 -5.51 12.22 0.44
N LEU A 40 -6.49 11.41 0.87
CA LEU A 40 -7.25 10.59 -0.06
C LEU A 40 -8.46 11.35 -0.60
N PRO A 41 -8.74 11.26 -1.91
CA PRO A 41 -9.98 11.78 -2.45
C PRO A 41 -11.18 11.07 -1.78
N PRO A 42 -12.36 11.71 -1.74
CA PRO A 42 -13.55 11.07 -1.19
C PRO A 42 -13.90 9.78 -1.93
N PRO A 43 -14.57 8.83 -1.27
CA PRO A 43 -15.14 7.63 -1.89
C PRO A 43 -15.87 7.93 -3.20
N SER A 44 -15.64 7.13 -4.23
CA SER A 44 -16.51 7.14 -5.40
C SER A 44 -17.88 6.57 -5.03
N ALA A 45 -18.95 7.20 -5.51
CA ALA A 45 -20.32 6.70 -5.36
C ALA A 45 -20.55 5.34 -6.06
N GLN A 46 -19.60 4.89 -6.90
CA GLN A 46 -19.68 3.64 -7.67
C GLN A 46 -18.98 2.44 -7.00
N ALA A 47 -18.75 2.47 -5.68
CA ALA A 47 -18.12 1.36 -4.98
C ALA A 47 -18.95 0.06 -5.13
N VAL A 48 -18.35 -0.98 -5.73
CA VAL A 48 -19.03 -2.25 -6.09
C VAL A 48 -19.20 -3.15 -4.88
N ALA A 49 -18.36 -2.98 -3.86
CA ALA A 49 -18.50 -3.57 -2.53
C ALA A 49 -18.06 -2.54 -1.48
N ALA A 50 -18.92 -2.24 -0.52
CA ALA A 50 -18.63 -1.32 0.58
C ALA A 50 -18.87 -2.03 1.92
N GLY A 51 -17.79 -2.26 2.66
CA GLY A 51 -17.82 -2.58 4.09
C GLY A 51 -17.30 -1.39 4.90
N PRO A 52 -17.46 -1.37 6.23
CA PRO A 52 -17.06 -0.23 7.07
C PRO A 52 -15.59 0.16 6.90
N LEU A 53 -14.74 -0.78 6.46
CA LEU A 53 -13.30 -0.60 6.28
C LEU A 53 -12.81 -0.75 4.84
N ARG A 54 -13.68 -1.06 3.86
CA ARG A 54 -13.28 -1.48 2.51
C ARG A 54 -14.17 -0.93 1.42
N GLN A 55 -13.55 -0.46 0.34
CA GLN A 55 -14.23 -0.17 -0.92
C GLN A 55 -13.40 -0.67 -2.09
N VAL A 56 -14.05 -1.31 -3.07
CA VAL A 56 -13.37 -1.83 -4.26
C VAL A 56 -14.13 -1.40 -5.51
N THR A 57 -13.40 -0.88 -6.48
CA THR A 57 -13.84 -0.68 -7.87
C THR A 57 -12.86 -1.40 -8.80
N PRO A 58 -13.19 -1.59 -10.09
CA PRO A 58 -12.21 -2.08 -11.06
C PRO A 58 -10.99 -1.14 -11.11
N GLY A 59 -9.86 -1.59 -10.58
CA GLY A 59 -8.59 -0.86 -10.59
C GLY A 59 -8.30 0.02 -9.36
N GLU A 60 -9.20 0.11 -8.38
CA GLU A 60 -8.97 0.83 -7.12
C GLU A 60 -9.47 0.02 -5.91
N ALA A 61 -8.65 -0.07 -4.87
CA ALA A 61 -9.02 -0.66 -3.60
C ALA A 61 -8.69 0.31 -2.47
N ARG A 62 -9.65 0.53 -1.58
CA ARG A 62 -9.49 1.33 -0.37
C ARG A 62 -9.61 0.47 0.86
N PHE A 63 -8.73 0.71 1.82
CA PHE A 63 -8.77 0.06 3.12
C PHE A 63 -8.48 1.07 4.23
N GLY A 64 -9.32 1.14 5.24
CA GLY A 64 -9.10 1.97 6.43
C GLY A 64 -8.92 1.13 7.67
N LEU A 65 -7.94 1.45 8.51
CA LEU A 65 -7.85 0.96 9.88
C LEU A 65 -8.04 2.15 10.84
N PRO A 66 -9.11 2.19 11.64
CA PRO A 66 -9.37 3.30 12.56
C PRO A 66 -8.18 3.56 13.50
N GLY A 67 -7.85 4.83 13.72
CA GLY A 67 -6.72 5.25 14.54
C GLY A 67 -5.33 5.07 13.90
N VAL A 68 -5.25 4.51 12.68
CA VAL A 68 -3.97 4.21 12.02
C VAL A 68 -3.84 4.97 10.70
N ALA A 69 -4.47 4.49 9.64
CA ALA A 69 -4.37 5.10 8.31
C ALA A 69 -5.48 4.62 7.38
N ARG A 70 -5.68 5.38 6.31
CA ARG A 70 -6.44 4.96 5.14
C ARG A 70 -5.46 4.74 3.99
N LEU A 71 -5.65 3.63 3.28
CA LEU A 71 -4.91 3.25 2.09
C LEU A 71 -5.82 3.38 0.87
N MET A 72 -5.25 3.88 -0.23
CA MET A 72 -5.83 3.77 -1.56
C MET A 72 -4.80 3.14 -2.49
N VAL A 73 -5.13 1.99 -3.04
CA VAL A 73 -4.28 1.19 -3.92
C VAL A 73 -4.88 1.23 -5.31
N ARG A 74 -4.11 1.64 -6.32
CA ARG A 74 -4.62 1.77 -7.69
C ARG A 74 -3.63 1.33 -8.76
N GLY A 75 -4.18 0.85 -9.88
CA GLY A 75 -3.44 0.53 -11.10
C GLY A 75 -2.34 -0.52 -10.92
N GLY A 76 -2.32 -1.25 -9.81
CA GLY A 76 -1.26 -2.18 -9.45
C GLY A 76 0.11 -1.53 -9.21
N ASN A 77 0.28 -0.22 -9.25
CA ASN A 77 1.60 0.43 -9.15
C ASN A 77 1.65 1.62 -8.19
N GLU A 78 0.56 1.93 -7.52
CA GLU A 78 0.50 3.06 -6.59
C GLU A 78 -0.27 2.76 -5.31
N ILE A 79 0.28 3.25 -4.20
CA ILE A 79 -0.38 3.27 -2.89
C ILE A 79 -0.29 4.68 -2.31
N LEU A 80 -1.44 5.28 -2.02
CA LEU A 80 -1.54 6.49 -1.22
C LEU A 80 -1.86 6.10 0.23
N ILE A 81 -1.12 6.70 1.16
CA ILE A 81 -1.31 6.54 2.61
C ILE A 81 -1.79 7.88 3.15
N GLU A 82 -3.00 7.91 3.69
CA GLU A 82 -3.43 9.00 4.53
C GLU A 82 -3.34 8.56 5.99
N ARG A 83 -2.31 9.07 6.65
CA ARG A 83 -2.00 8.76 8.05
C ARG A 83 -2.92 9.54 8.98
N GLN A 84 -3.39 8.88 10.05
CA GLN A 84 -4.09 9.58 11.13
C GLN A 84 -3.07 10.33 12.02
N PRO A 85 -3.38 11.53 12.55
CA PRO A 85 -2.42 12.39 13.25
C PRO A 85 -1.62 11.71 14.38
N GLU A 86 -2.25 10.81 15.13
CA GLU A 86 -1.67 10.13 16.30
C GLU A 86 -1.29 8.67 16.02
N ALA A 87 -1.31 8.26 14.75
CA ALA A 87 -1.00 6.88 14.40
C ALA A 87 0.45 6.53 14.71
N ASP A 88 0.68 5.31 15.19
CA ASP A 88 2.02 4.74 15.34
C ASP A 88 2.62 4.41 13.96
N ASP A 89 3.85 4.86 13.69
CA ASP A 89 4.62 4.55 12.48
C ASP A 89 4.70 3.04 12.24
N ASP A 90 4.86 2.25 13.29
CA ASP A 90 4.97 0.79 13.21
C ASP A 90 3.65 0.16 12.76
N MET A 91 2.53 0.71 13.21
CA MET A 91 1.21 0.24 12.82
C MET A 91 0.85 0.67 11.39
N VAL A 92 1.24 1.88 10.97
CA VAL A 92 1.09 2.32 9.57
C VAL A 92 1.93 1.44 8.65
N ARG A 93 3.17 1.15 9.03
CA ARG A 93 4.08 0.26 8.30
C ARG A 93 3.54 -1.16 8.22
N LEU A 94 3.05 -1.72 9.34
CA LEU A 94 2.42 -3.04 9.35
C LEU A 94 1.21 -3.10 8.42
N LEU A 95 0.36 -2.08 8.45
CA LEU A 95 -0.80 -1.98 7.57
C LEU A 95 -0.40 -1.92 6.09
N LEU A 96 0.63 -1.14 5.76
CA LEU A 96 1.19 -1.05 4.41
C LEU A 96 1.77 -2.38 3.93
N LEU A 97 2.67 -2.98 4.71
CA LEU A 97 3.38 -4.21 4.34
C LEU A 97 2.44 -5.42 4.28
N GLY A 98 1.41 -5.46 5.12
CA GLY A 98 0.39 -6.50 5.08
C GLY A 98 -0.69 -6.20 4.03
N THR A 99 -1.63 -5.31 4.38
CA THR A 99 -2.84 -5.08 3.56
C THR A 99 -2.53 -4.33 2.28
N GLY A 100 -1.69 -3.28 2.35
CA GLY A 100 -1.36 -2.46 1.19
C GLY A 100 -0.69 -3.26 0.07
N MET A 101 0.35 -4.03 0.41
CA MET A 101 1.04 -4.90 -0.55
C MET A 101 0.13 -6.00 -1.09
N ALA A 102 -0.68 -6.65 -0.23
CA ALA A 102 -1.58 -7.71 -0.67
C ALA A 102 -2.61 -7.21 -1.69
N LEU A 103 -3.22 -6.04 -1.44
CA LEU A 103 -4.15 -5.41 -2.38
C LEU A 103 -3.48 -5.04 -3.71
N LEU A 104 -2.25 -4.53 -3.66
CA LEU A 104 -1.52 -4.14 -4.87
C LEU A 104 -1.13 -5.36 -5.72
N LEU A 105 -0.63 -6.41 -5.08
CA LEU A 105 -0.32 -7.67 -5.75
C LEU A 105 -1.59 -8.29 -6.35
N HIS A 106 -2.70 -8.26 -5.63
CA HIS A 106 -4.00 -8.73 -6.14
C HIS A 106 -4.41 -8.01 -7.43
N GLN A 107 -4.24 -6.69 -7.52
CA GLN A 107 -4.50 -5.93 -8.76
C GLN A 107 -3.60 -6.35 -9.93
N ARG A 108 -2.41 -6.91 -9.66
CA ARG A 108 -1.51 -7.46 -10.68
C ARG A 108 -1.82 -8.91 -11.07
N GLY A 109 -2.88 -9.51 -10.51
CA GLY A 109 -3.15 -10.93 -10.66
C GLY A 109 -2.14 -11.82 -9.91
N LEU A 110 -1.25 -11.23 -9.13
CA LEU A 110 -0.34 -11.93 -8.24
C LEU A 110 -1.10 -12.12 -6.93
N LEU A 111 -1.72 -13.28 -6.74
CA LEU A 111 -2.27 -13.61 -5.43
C LEU A 111 -1.08 -13.93 -4.51
N PRO A 112 -0.76 -13.12 -3.49
CA PRO A 112 0.08 -13.62 -2.41
C PRO A 112 -0.74 -14.71 -1.72
N LEU A 113 -0.56 -15.95 -2.17
CA LEU A 113 -0.93 -17.11 -1.40
C LEU A 113 -0.19 -16.94 -0.07
N HIS A 114 -0.93 -16.91 1.04
CA HIS A 114 -0.37 -17.18 2.36
C HIS A 114 0.12 -18.64 2.33
N ALA A 115 1.20 -18.90 1.62
CA ALA A 115 1.97 -20.10 1.77
C ALA A 115 2.67 -19.93 3.11
N SER A 116 2.03 -20.44 4.17
CA SER A 116 2.76 -20.82 5.37
C SER A 116 3.95 -21.68 4.94
N ALA A 117 5.16 -21.17 5.16
CA ALA A 117 6.40 -21.91 5.13
C ALA A 117 7.13 -21.61 6.44
#